data_AF-D5AS58-F1
#
_entry.id   AF-D5AS58-F1
#
_cell.length_a   1.000
_cell.length_b   1.000
_cell.length_c   1.000
_cell.angle_alpha   90.00
_cell.angle_beta   90.00
_cell.angle_gamma   90.00
#
_symmetry.space_group_name_H-M   'P 1'
#
loop_
_entity.id
_entity.type
_entity.pdbx_description
1 polymer ?
#
loop_
_entity_poly.entity_id
_entity_poly.type
_entity_poly.pdbx_seq_one_letter_code
_entity_poly.pdbx_strand_id
1 'polypeptide(L)'
;MADGGSPPGLSPYRVLGCSTCRHADAPCRPGLVFLNRLCQALALAPVGADFDISGSASLCCGTRLCPVVWWATPAGARLWGDVAPEVPVAALLDPDPAAPLRAAAEITAGPGLLH
;
A
#
# COMPACT_ATOMS: atom_id res chain seq x y z
N MET A 1 -43.66 4.67 -7.10
CA MET A 1 -42.73 4.69 -5.94
C MET A 1 -41.94 3.40 -5.99
N ALA A 2 -40.75 3.44 -6.57
CA ALA A 2 -39.74 2.39 -6.50
C ALA A 2 -38.42 3.03 -6.94
N ASP A 3 -37.85 3.88 -6.09
CA ASP A 3 -36.46 4.29 -6.22
C ASP A 3 -35.62 3.10 -5.75
N GLY A 4 -35.27 2.24 -6.70
CA GLY A 4 -34.32 1.15 -6.50
C GLY A 4 -32.97 1.73 -6.12
N GLY A 5 -32.73 1.85 -4.81
CA GLY A 5 -31.49 2.37 -4.25
C GLY A 5 -30.29 1.65 -4.85
N SER A 6 -29.38 2.44 -5.42
CA SER A 6 -28.04 1.95 -5.72
C SER A 6 -27.39 1.41 -4.44
N PRO A 7 -26.69 0.26 -4.49
CA PRO A 7 -25.99 -0.27 -3.32
C PRO A 7 -24.93 0.73 -2.84
N PRO A 8 -24.61 0.78 -1.53
CA PRO A 8 -23.54 1.62 -1.04
C PRO A 8 -22.24 1.19 -1.72
N GLY A 9 -21.61 2.17 -2.39
CA GLY A 9 -20.45 1.96 -3.23
C GLY A 9 -19.30 1.29 -2.48
N LEU A 10 -19.00 0.05 -2.87
CA LEU A 10 -17.63 -0.46 -2.85
C LEU A 10 -16.83 0.46 -3.77
N SER A 11 -16.23 1.49 -3.18
CA SER A 11 -15.33 2.40 -3.89
C SER A 11 -14.29 1.55 -4.61
N PRO A 12 -14.02 1.81 -5.90
CA PRO A 12 -12.99 1.09 -6.64
C PRO A 12 -11.67 1.29 -5.91
N TYR A 13 -11.19 0.25 -5.21
CA TYR A 13 -9.79 0.04 -4.85
C TYR A 13 -9.06 1.36 -4.59
N ARG A 14 -9.31 2.01 -3.45
CA ARG A 14 -8.74 3.33 -3.17
C ARG A 14 -7.22 3.20 -2.94
N VAL A 15 -6.46 3.22 -4.04
CA VAL A 15 -4.99 3.20 -4.07
C VAL A 15 -4.49 4.54 -3.54
N LEU A 16 -4.22 4.61 -2.23
CA LEU A 16 -3.88 5.86 -1.55
C LEU A 16 -2.40 6.25 -1.60
N GLY A 17 -1.49 5.39 -2.08
CA GLY A 17 -0.05 5.64 -1.94
C GLY A 17 0.80 5.67 -3.22
N CYS A 18 0.27 5.29 -4.38
CA CYS A 18 1.06 5.26 -5.63
C CYS A 18 0.22 5.46 -6.90
N SER A 19 -0.78 6.34 -6.87
CA SER A 19 -1.51 6.73 -8.08
C SER A 19 -0.66 7.63 -8.98
N THR A 20 0.19 8.48 -8.39
CA THR A 20 1.14 9.36 -9.08
C THR A 20 2.57 9.00 -8.72
N CYS A 21 3.45 8.87 -9.71
CA CYS A 21 4.86 8.54 -9.52
C CYS A 21 5.65 9.80 -9.15
N ARG A 22 6.27 9.81 -7.97
CA ARG A 22 7.17 10.92 -7.53
C ARG A 22 8.37 11.15 -8.46
N HIS A 23 8.73 10.16 -9.28
CA HIS A 23 9.90 10.23 -10.15
C HIS A 23 9.58 10.78 -11.55
N ALA A 24 8.30 10.80 -11.95
CA ALA A 24 7.90 11.09 -13.32
C ALA A 24 6.68 12.02 -13.44
N ASP A 25 6.13 12.48 -12.31
CA ASP A 25 4.92 13.33 -12.21
C ASP A 25 3.77 12.85 -13.14
N ALA A 26 3.65 11.53 -13.24
CA ALA A 26 2.76 10.81 -14.14
C ALA A 26 2.18 9.59 -13.40
N PRO A 27 1.11 8.96 -13.91
CA PRO A 27 0.56 7.76 -13.27
C PRO A 27 1.63 6.68 -13.07
N CYS A 28 1.72 6.11 -11.86
CA CYS A 28 2.68 5.04 -11.57
C CYS A 28 2.20 3.72 -12.20
N ARG A 29 2.34 3.59 -13.52
CA ARG A 29 1.98 2.40 -14.29
C ARG A 29 2.46 1.09 -13.65
N PRO A 30 3.74 0.94 -13.23
CA PRO A 30 4.17 -0.30 -12.59
C PRO A 30 3.45 -0.57 -11.26
N GLY A 31 3.22 0.46 -10.43
CA GLY A 31 2.48 0.33 -9.17
C GLY A 31 1.01 -0.06 -9.39
N LEU A 32 0.35 0.55 -10.37
CA LEU A 32 -1.03 0.23 -10.73
C LEU A 32 -1.16 -1.20 -11.27
N VAL A 33 -0.24 -1.64 -12.13
CA VAL A 33 -0.21 -3.02 -12.64
C VAL A 33 0.01 -4.02 -11.50
N PHE A 34 0.93 -3.72 -10.58
CA PHE A 34 1.20 -4.54 -9.40
C PHE A 34 -0.06 -4.72 -8.55
N LEU A 35 -0.70 -3.60 -8.18
CA LEU A 35 -1.92 -3.61 -7.36
C LEU A 35 -3.07 -4.34 -8.04
N ASN A 36 -3.27 -4.12 -9.33
CA ASN A 36 -4.32 -4.81 -10.07
C ASN A 36 -4.11 -6.33 -10.09
N ARG A 37 -2.88 -6.79 -10.32
CA ARG A 37 -2.56 -8.23 -10.29
C ARG A 37 -2.73 -8.83 -8.89
N LEU A 38 -2.33 -8.09 -7.85
CA LEU A 38 -2.49 -8.53 -6.47
C LEU A 38 -3.97 -8.67 -6.10
N CYS A 39 -4.80 -7.67 -6.41
CA CYS A 39 -6.24 -7.74 -6.21
C CYS A 39 -6.90 -8.89 -6.99
N GLN A 40 -6.47 -9.12 -8.24
CA GLN A 40 -6.96 -10.24 -9.05
C GLN A 40 -6.59 -11.60 -8.42
N ALA A 41 -5.37 -11.75 -7.91
CA ALA A 41 -4.94 -12.96 -7.23
C ALA A 41 -5.75 -13.21 -5.96
N LEU A 42 -6.02 -12.17 -5.17
CA LEU A 42 -6.84 -12.28 -3.96
C LEU A 42 -8.30 -12.63 -4.28
N ALA A 43 -8.86 -12.09 -5.36
CA ALA A 43 -10.21 -12.42 -5.79
C ALA A 43 -10.38 -13.90 -6.22
N LEU A 44 -9.28 -14.56 -6.61
CA LEU A 44 -9.27 -15.99 -6.97
C LEU A 44 -8.97 -16.91 -5.78
N ALA A 45 -8.45 -16.36 -4.68
CA ALA A 45 -8.09 -17.12 -3.49
C ALA A 45 -9.27 -17.22 -2.51
N PRO A 46 -9.53 -18.39 -1.89
CA PRO A 46 -10.55 -18.54 -0.86
C PRO A 46 -10.05 -18.00 0.49
N VAL A 47 -9.79 -16.69 0.56
CA VAL A 47 -9.31 -16.01 1.76
C VAL A 47 -10.46 -15.52 2.64
N GLY A 48 -10.33 -15.68 3.96
CA GLY A 48 -11.32 -15.22 4.93
C GLY A 48 -11.32 -13.69 5.09
N ALA A 49 -12.34 -13.14 5.75
CA ALA A 49 -12.48 -11.69 5.97
C ALA A 49 -11.32 -11.08 6.77
N ASP A 50 -10.73 -11.85 7.69
CA ASP A 50 -9.59 -11.44 8.52
C ASP A 50 -8.24 -11.66 7.84
N PHE A 51 -8.23 -12.04 6.56
CA PHE A 51 -6.99 -12.23 5.82
C PHE A 51 -6.33 -10.88 5.53
N ASP A 52 -5.05 -10.80 5.83
CA ASP A 52 -4.18 -9.74 5.33
C ASP A 52 -2.82 -10.30 4.93
N ILE A 53 -2.17 -9.63 3.99
CA ILE A 53 -0.82 -9.94 3.54
C ILE A 53 -0.10 -8.65 3.21
N SER A 54 1.18 -8.58 3.58
CA SER A 54 2.04 -7.44 3.30
C SER A 54 3.42 -7.88 2.85
N GLY A 55 4.14 -6.95 2.25
CA GLY A 55 5.53 -7.18 1.88
C GLY A 55 6.16 -5.96 1.23
N SER A 56 7.39 -6.16 0.75
CA SER A 56 8.15 -5.17 0.00
C SER A 56 8.49 -5.70 -1.40
N ALA A 57 8.69 -4.79 -2.35
CA ALA A 57 9.16 -5.10 -3.70
C ALA A 57 9.99 -3.93 -4.25
N SER A 58 10.68 -4.14 -5.36
CA SER A 58 11.28 -3.04 -6.14
C SER A 58 10.64 -3.00 -7.51
N LEU A 59 10.01 -1.88 -7.85
CA LEU A 59 9.36 -1.67 -9.14
C LEU A 59 10.24 -0.83 -10.05
N CYS A 60 10.31 -1.19 -11.33
CA CYS A 60 11.02 -0.39 -12.31
C CYS A 60 10.13 0.77 -12.79
N CYS A 61 10.48 1.99 -12.40
CA CYS A 61 9.81 3.24 -12.75
C CYS A 61 10.69 4.02 -13.75
N GLY A 62 10.58 3.69 -15.04
CA GLY A 62 11.45 4.26 -16.06
C GLY A 62 12.88 3.71 -15.91
N THR A 63 13.85 4.59 -15.61
CA THR A 63 15.25 4.20 -15.37
C THR A 63 15.61 4.01 -13.90
N ARG A 64 14.64 4.17 -12.97
CA ARG A 64 14.85 4.05 -11.53
C ARG A 64 14.14 2.85 -10.95
N LEU A 65 14.79 2.18 -10.00
CA LEU A 65 14.14 1.24 -9.10
C LEU A 65 13.45 2.03 -7.98
N CYS A 66 12.15 1.83 -7.84
CA CYS A 66 11.33 2.38 -6.78
C CYS A 66 11.10 1.28 -5.74
N PRO A 67 11.72 1.35 -4.55
CA PRO A 67 11.40 0.43 -3.47
C PRO A 67 9.98 0.73 -2.97
N VAL A 68 9.17 -0.31 -2.85
CA VAL A 68 7.77 -0.21 -2.48
C VAL A 68 7.47 -1.12 -1.30
N VAL A 69 6.58 -0.67 -0.43
CA VAL A 69 5.91 -1.50 0.57
C VAL A 69 4.44 -1.60 0.17
N TRP A 70 3.84 -2.76 0.38
CA TRP A 70 2.46 -3.03 0.01
C TRP A 70 1.74 -3.84 1.09
N TRP A 71 0.41 -3.68 1.11
CA TRP A 71 -0.50 -4.37 2.01
C TRP A 71 -1.78 -4.68 1.25
N ALA A 72 -2.35 -5.86 1.47
CA ALA A 72 -3.59 -6.25 0.83
C ALA A 72 -4.47 -7.10 1.73
N THR A 73 -5.77 -6.93 1.53
CA THR A 73 -6.87 -7.61 2.20
C THR A 73 -7.91 -8.01 1.16
N PRO A 74 -8.93 -8.83 1.49
CA PRO A 74 -10.05 -9.06 0.59
C PRO A 74 -10.76 -7.77 0.13
N ALA A 75 -10.70 -6.70 0.93
CA ALA A 75 -11.30 -5.41 0.60
C ALA A 75 -10.47 -4.56 -0.40
N GLY A 76 -9.22 -4.94 -0.64
CA GLY A 76 -8.33 -4.27 -1.60
C GLY A 76 -6.89 -4.16 -1.11
N ALA A 77 -6.08 -3.46 -1.91
CA ALA A 77 -4.64 -3.33 -1.70
C ALA A 77 -4.19 -1.87 -1.68
N ARG A 78 -3.13 -1.61 -0.91
CA ARG A 78 -2.39 -0.34 -0.84
C ARG A 78 -0.92 -0.60 -1.16
N LEU A 79 -0.28 0.40 -1.76
CA LEU A 79 1.14 0.40 -2.07
C LEU A 79 1.69 1.80 -1.85
N TRP A 80 2.83 1.89 -1.19
CA TRP A 80 3.60 3.11 -0.95
C TRP A 80 4.92 3.00 -1.70
N GLY A 81 5.25 4.06 -2.44
CA GLY A 81 6.47 4.11 -3.26
C GLY A 81 7.58 4.94 -2.63
N ASP A 82 8.81 4.58 -2.96
CA ASP A 82 10.04 5.18 -2.44
C ASP A 82 10.08 5.16 -0.91
N VAL A 83 9.77 3.98 -0.38
CA VAL A 83 9.79 3.66 1.03
C VAL A 83 10.93 2.69 1.26
N ALA A 84 11.75 2.97 2.27
CA ALA A 84 12.83 2.06 2.65
C ALA A 84 12.24 0.72 3.13
N PRO A 85 12.78 -0.43 2.70
CA PRO A 85 12.20 -1.75 2.96
C PRO A 85 12.10 -2.11 4.45
N GLU A 86 12.89 -1.46 5.30
CA GLU A 86 12.87 -1.56 6.75
C GLU A 86 11.65 -0.88 7.40
N VAL A 87 10.99 0.07 6.74
CA VAL A 87 9.80 0.73 7.31
C VAL A 87 8.67 -0.29 7.46
N PRO A 88 8.15 -0.49 8.70
CA PRO A 88 7.12 -1.49 8.92
C PRO A 88 5.80 -1.05 8.31
N VAL A 89 5.11 -1.99 7.66
CA VAL A 89 3.81 -1.74 7.03
C VAL A 89 2.78 -1.16 8.00
N ALA A 90 2.85 -1.55 9.28
CA ALA A 90 1.98 -1.02 10.33
C ALA A 90 2.12 0.50 10.49
N ALA A 91 3.34 1.04 10.39
CA ALA A 91 3.58 2.48 10.47
C ALA A 91 3.03 3.23 9.24
N LEU A 92 2.94 2.58 8.08
CA LEU A 92 2.33 3.15 6.87
C LEU A 92 0.80 3.08 6.87
N LEU A 93 0.23 2.18 7.68
CA LEU A 93 -1.21 2.05 7.89
C LEU A 93 -1.73 3.00 8.97
N ASP A 94 -0.84 3.49 9.84
CA ASP A 94 -1.15 4.45 10.88
C ASP A 94 -1.67 5.77 10.26
N PRO A 95 -2.79 6.32 10.75
CA PRO A 95 -3.27 7.63 10.31
C PRO A 95 -2.36 8.81 10.70
N ASP A 96 -1.46 8.65 11.67
CA ASP A 96 -0.46 9.66 12.04
C ASP A 96 0.61 9.78 10.93
N PRO A 97 0.71 10.92 10.23
CA PRO A 97 1.70 11.10 9.17
C PRO A 97 3.15 11.04 9.66
N ALA A 98 3.40 11.17 10.98
CA ALA A 98 4.73 11.05 11.56
C ALA A 98 5.13 9.61 11.92
N ALA A 99 4.18 8.66 11.92
CA ALA A 99 4.45 7.27 12.31
C ALA A 99 5.55 6.58 11.49
N PRO A 100 5.63 6.74 10.15
CA PRO A 100 6.71 6.14 9.35
C PRO A 100 8.10 6.66 9.74
N LEU A 101 8.22 7.97 10.00
CA LEU A 101 9.48 8.59 10.38
C LEU A 101 9.95 8.09 11.76
N ARG A 102 9.01 7.98 12.70
CA ARG A 102 9.29 7.44 14.03
C ARG A 102 9.74 5.98 13.97
N ALA A 103 9.04 5.14 13.20
CA ALA A 103 9.42 3.76 13.02
C ALA A 103 10.81 3.62 12.37
N ALA A 104 11.12 4.42 11.35
CA ALA A 104 12.45 4.46 10.75
C ALA A 104 13.54 4.90 11.75
N ALA A 105 13.23 5.87 12.61
CA ALA A 105 14.14 6.32 13.65
C ALA A 105 14.39 5.22 14.70
N GLU A 106 13.35 4.52 15.14
CA GLU A 106 13.43 3.40 16.10
C GLU A 106 14.28 2.23 15.56
N ILE A 107 14.13 1.90 14.27
CA ILE A 107 14.96 0.87 13.62
C ILE A 107 16.43 1.28 13.58
N THR A 108 16.70 2.55 13.29
CA THR A 108 18.06 3.08 13.20
C THR A 108 18.72 3.21 14.57
N ALA A 109 17.94 3.57 15.60
CA ALA A 109 18.40 3.74 16.98
C ALA A 109 18.52 2.41 17.75
N GLY A 110 17.89 1.33 17.27
CA GLY A 110 17.74 0.06 17.99
C GLY A 110 16.66 0.14 19.08
N PRO A 111 16.15 -1.00 19.58
CA PRO A 111 15.11 -1.00 20.61
C PRO A 111 15.68 -0.48 21.92
N GLY A 112 15.32 0.76 22.31
CA GLY A 112 15.52 1.25 23.68
C GLY A 112 16.30 2.55 23.90
N LEU A 113 16.29 3.52 22.98
CA LEU A 113 16.88 4.85 23.24
C LEU A 113 15.89 5.99 22.96
N LEU A 114 14.74 5.98 23.63
CA LEU A 114 13.96 7.20 23.89
C LEU A 114 13.56 7.16 25.38
N HIS A 115 14.40 7.76 26.22
CA HIS A 115 14.08 8.22 27.57
C HIS A 115 14.15 9.74 27.57
#